data_AF-A0A3M2HNE3-F1
#
_entry.id   AF-A0A3M2HNE3-F1
#
_cell.length_a   1.000
_cell.length_b   1.000
_cell.length_c   1.000
_cell.angle_alpha   90.00
_cell.angle_beta   90.00
_cell.angle_gamma   90.00
#
_symmetry.space_group_name_H-M   'P 1'
#
loop_
_entity.id
_entity.type
_entity.pdbx_description
1 polymer ?
#
loop_
_entity_poly.entity_id
_entity_poly.type
_entity_poly.pdbx_seq_one_letter_code
_entity_poly.pdbx_strand_id
1 'polypeptide(L)'
;MFKCKPLAAAIIAILATQAHADDNSAEQNQSGADNIVEVTQTGGRDNISYQSQVGANNDGMVTQNQATMSDAVQTQTGNLNRADIVQTSTEQTEAIQLQDGDSHDASIVQNDSFGATARQYQEGSFNTAITEQTAADLSTAVIDQDGSDNFAESIQTNTELSVSEQRQVGNDNISLVWQEGGARNDGMVNQEGNSNDATIYQVNAFDSSATIDQQGDSQVASVAQEGSEHSADIQSRGLNNEAYIDQSGSLQTASVYQDGTSNSADIFQAGDNNTASTEQTGDNNYAVIDQADGSMLTASLQQTGEYNEAYVTQQGTGNLIDFAQDGADNLLTATQSGNGNELTGSSYGDNNRVDVMQGGDLNVADIQQIYGSDNEVSLTQDGQDNLATVIQGGVGNQAMLMQSGMGDSAMVSQMGSGNMATVTQQ
;
A
#
# COMPACT_ATOMS: atom_id res chain seq x y z
N MET A 1 -39.16 19.96 -56.35
CA MET A 1 -37.87 19.99 -55.65
C MET A 1 -38.01 19.12 -54.41
N PHE A 2 -37.80 17.82 -54.56
CA PHE A 2 -37.78 16.88 -53.44
C PHE A 2 -36.45 17.04 -52.72
N LYS A 3 -36.46 17.64 -51.54
CA LYS A 3 -35.35 17.53 -50.58
C LYS A 3 -35.77 16.51 -49.54
N CYS A 4 -35.49 15.24 -49.82
CA CYS A 4 -35.35 14.25 -48.76
C CYS A 4 -34.15 14.70 -47.92
N LYS A 5 -34.39 15.04 -46.66
CA LYS A 5 -33.33 15.04 -45.65
C LYS A 5 -33.01 13.58 -45.37
N PRO A 6 -31.73 13.18 -45.31
CA PRO A 6 -31.41 11.82 -44.90
C PRO A 6 -31.87 11.65 -43.45
N LEU A 7 -32.64 10.60 -43.22
CA LEU A 7 -32.77 9.95 -41.92
C LEU A 7 -31.37 9.88 -41.30
N ALA A 8 -31.18 10.45 -40.11
CA ALA A 8 -30.19 9.92 -39.19
C ALA A 8 -30.64 8.49 -38.93
N ALA A 9 -29.99 7.54 -39.60
CA ALA A 9 -30.21 6.14 -39.34
C ALA A 9 -29.66 5.88 -37.94
N ALA A 10 -30.54 5.66 -36.98
CA ALA A 10 -30.22 4.81 -35.85
C ALA A 10 -29.79 3.48 -36.46
N ILE A 11 -28.48 3.25 -36.58
CA ILE A 11 -27.93 1.95 -36.92
C ILE A 11 -28.08 1.13 -35.64
N ILE A 12 -29.25 0.53 -35.47
CA ILE A 12 -29.43 -0.62 -34.59
C ILE A 12 -28.73 -1.77 -35.31
N ALA A 13 -27.44 -1.94 -35.08
CA ALA A 13 -26.70 -3.13 -35.50
C ALA A 13 -26.77 -4.16 -34.38
N ILE A 14 -27.90 -4.87 -34.27
CA ILE A 14 -27.95 -6.12 -33.50
C ILE A 14 -27.19 -7.16 -34.34
N LEU A 15 -25.87 -7.27 -34.15
CA LEU A 15 -25.06 -8.36 -34.66
C LEU A 15 -24.83 -9.37 -33.53
N ALA A 16 -25.90 -9.97 -33.02
CA ALA A 16 -25.77 -11.20 -32.22
C ALA A 16 -25.44 -12.35 -33.19
N THR A 17 -24.17 -12.56 -33.51
CA THR A 17 -23.76 -13.80 -34.19
C THR A 17 -23.85 -14.95 -33.19
N GLN A 18 -25.03 -15.57 -33.09
CA GLN A 18 -25.29 -16.78 -32.30
C GLN A 18 -24.68 -18.02 -32.97
N ALA A 19 -23.39 -17.94 -33.32
CA ALA A 19 -22.69 -19.04 -33.96
C ALA A 19 -22.27 -20.06 -32.90
N HIS A 20 -23.12 -21.07 -32.71
CA HIS A 20 -22.73 -22.41 -32.27
C HIS A 20 -22.44 -22.68 -30.76
N ALA A 21 -23.13 -22.02 -29.82
CA ALA A 21 -23.04 -22.33 -28.39
C ALA A 21 -24.34 -22.95 -27.82
N ASP A 22 -24.24 -24.07 -27.10
CA ASP A 22 -25.36 -24.65 -26.34
C ASP A 22 -25.69 -23.71 -25.15
N ASP A 23 -26.97 -23.34 -24.99
CA ASP A 23 -27.55 -22.73 -23.78
C ASP A 23 -26.96 -21.38 -23.27
N ASN A 24 -26.38 -20.55 -24.15
CA ASN A 24 -26.04 -19.15 -23.80
C ASN A 24 -27.27 -18.21 -23.82
N SER A 25 -27.32 -17.24 -22.90
CA SER A 25 -28.33 -16.18 -22.85
C SER A 25 -27.69 -14.79 -22.95
N ALA A 26 -28.30 -13.90 -23.73
CA ALA A 26 -27.90 -12.50 -23.85
C ALA A 26 -29.15 -11.60 -23.77
N GLU A 27 -29.14 -10.64 -22.83
CA GLU A 27 -30.19 -9.62 -22.69
C GLU A 27 -29.60 -8.22 -22.86
N GLN A 28 -30.24 -7.39 -23.69
CA GLN A 28 -29.79 -6.04 -24.04
C GLN A 28 -30.94 -5.04 -23.90
N ASN A 29 -30.76 -4.02 -23.07
CA ASN A 29 -31.71 -2.92 -22.87
C ASN A 29 -31.04 -1.57 -23.15
N GLN A 30 -31.49 -0.86 -24.20
CA GLN A 30 -30.96 0.46 -24.55
C GLN A 30 -32.06 1.53 -24.52
N SER A 31 -31.81 2.64 -23.83
CA SER A 31 -32.67 3.82 -23.79
C SER A 31 -31.86 5.09 -23.98
N GLY A 32 -32.10 5.81 -25.09
CA GLY A 32 -31.45 7.09 -25.39
C GLY A 32 -30.97 7.18 -26.83
N ALA A 33 -29.99 8.05 -27.11
CA ALA A 33 -29.50 8.34 -28.46
C ALA A 33 -28.06 7.85 -28.64
N ASP A 34 -27.76 7.27 -29.81
CA ASP A 34 -26.40 6.90 -30.26
C ASP A 34 -25.61 5.96 -29.33
N ASN A 35 -26.29 5.11 -28.55
CA ASN A 35 -25.63 4.06 -27.76
C ASN A 35 -25.16 2.91 -28.66
N ILE A 36 -23.92 2.45 -28.47
CA ILE A 36 -23.30 1.34 -29.21
C ILE A 36 -23.20 0.12 -28.28
N VAL A 37 -23.63 -1.03 -28.76
CA VAL A 37 -23.60 -2.31 -28.04
C VAL A 37 -23.10 -3.42 -28.94
N GLU A 38 -22.11 -4.17 -28.45
CA GLU A 38 -21.65 -5.42 -29.04
C GLU A 38 -21.61 -6.52 -27.98
N VAL A 39 -22.31 -7.63 -28.23
CA VAL A 39 -22.22 -8.85 -27.42
C VAL A 39 -21.83 -10.00 -28.32
N THR A 40 -20.66 -10.56 -28.09
CA THR A 40 -20.14 -11.72 -28.83
C THR A 40 -19.90 -12.87 -27.86
N GLN A 41 -20.70 -13.94 -27.99
CA GLN A 41 -20.51 -15.18 -27.25
C GLN A 41 -20.17 -16.31 -28.25
N THR A 42 -18.95 -16.87 -28.19
CA THR A 42 -18.50 -17.91 -29.14
C THR A 42 -17.85 -19.09 -28.44
N GLY A 43 -18.19 -20.33 -28.84
CA GLY A 43 -17.46 -21.54 -28.42
C GLY A 43 -17.67 -22.04 -26.98
N GLY A 44 -18.44 -21.32 -26.17
CA GLY A 44 -18.77 -21.65 -24.76
C GLY A 44 -20.11 -22.37 -24.54
N ARG A 45 -20.46 -22.65 -23.28
CA ARG A 45 -21.79 -23.15 -22.86
C ARG A 45 -22.31 -22.44 -21.61
N ASP A 46 -23.62 -22.31 -21.47
CA ASP A 46 -24.30 -21.81 -20.26
C ASP A 46 -23.85 -20.40 -19.78
N ASN A 47 -23.42 -19.51 -20.68
CA ASN A 47 -23.00 -18.16 -20.30
C ASN A 47 -24.19 -17.18 -20.29
N ILE A 48 -24.21 -16.28 -19.32
CA ILE A 48 -25.20 -15.20 -19.25
C ILE A 48 -24.49 -13.86 -19.50
N SER A 49 -25.02 -13.08 -20.43
CA SER A 49 -24.64 -11.69 -20.61
C SER A 49 -25.86 -10.78 -20.43
N TYR A 50 -25.70 -9.71 -19.66
CA TYR A 50 -26.70 -8.65 -19.50
C TYR A 50 -26.05 -7.29 -19.73
N GLN A 51 -26.60 -6.50 -20.66
CA GLN A 51 -26.17 -5.14 -20.89
C GLN A 51 -27.36 -4.17 -20.83
N SER A 52 -27.24 -3.12 -20.01
CA SER A 52 -28.23 -2.05 -19.90
C SER A 52 -27.59 -0.68 -20.05
N GLN A 53 -28.02 0.09 -21.04
CA GLN A 53 -27.51 1.45 -21.30
C GLN A 53 -28.66 2.46 -21.26
N VAL A 54 -28.58 3.44 -20.35
CA VAL A 54 -29.56 4.51 -20.20
C VAL A 54 -28.85 5.86 -20.31
N GLY A 55 -29.18 6.65 -21.34
CA GLY A 55 -28.53 7.92 -21.65
C GLY A 55 -28.00 7.96 -23.08
N ALA A 56 -27.04 8.85 -23.39
CA ALA A 56 -26.60 9.07 -24.76
C ALA A 56 -25.11 8.78 -24.99
N ASN A 57 -24.78 8.17 -26.13
CA ASN A 57 -23.41 7.85 -26.57
C ASN A 57 -22.63 6.91 -25.64
N ASN A 58 -23.30 6.02 -24.91
CA ASN A 58 -22.62 4.97 -24.15
C ASN A 58 -22.13 3.87 -25.11
N ASP A 59 -20.93 3.36 -24.89
CA ASP A 59 -20.30 2.27 -25.65
C ASP A 59 -20.07 1.08 -24.72
N GLY A 60 -20.64 -0.06 -25.08
CA GLY A 60 -20.63 -1.27 -24.26
C GLY A 60 -20.24 -2.48 -25.10
N MET A 61 -19.20 -3.20 -24.67
CA MET A 61 -18.74 -4.43 -25.31
C MET A 61 -18.67 -5.57 -24.28
N VAL A 62 -19.27 -6.71 -24.61
CA VAL A 62 -19.09 -7.98 -23.87
C VAL A 62 -18.64 -9.04 -24.87
N THR A 63 -17.47 -9.61 -24.64
CA THR A 63 -16.95 -10.76 -25.40
C THR A 63 -16.75 -11.93 -24.45
N GLN A 64 -17.43 -13.04 -24.69
CA GLN A 64 -17.24 -14.31 -23.98
C GLN A 64 -16.81 -15.39 -24.98
N ASN A 65 -15.53 -15.70 -25.04
CA ASN A 65 -14.97 -16.66 -25.99
C ASN A 65 -14.51 -17.94 -25.27
N GLN A 66 -15.15 -19.07 -25.57
CA GLN A 66 -14.91 -20.38 -24.93
C GLN A 66 -15.15 -20.39 -23.41
N ALA A 67 -15.87 -19.39 -22.88
CA ALA A 67 -16.27 -19.36 -21.48
C ALA A 67 -17.36 -20.41 -21.16
N THR A 68 -17.38 -20.96 -19.95
CA THR A 68 -18.43 -21.89 -19.50
C THR A 68 -19.03 -21.44 -18.17
N MET A 69 -20.36 -21.41 -18.05
CA MET A 69 -21.07 -20.96 -16.84
C MET A 69 -20.59 -19.58 -16.33
N SER A 70 -20.23 -18.68 -17.24
CA SER A 70 -19.67 -17.36 -16.87
C SER A 70 -20.70 -16.25 -17.07
N ASP A 71 -20.74 -15.33 -16.11
CA ASP A 71 -21.66 -14.22 -16.06
C ASP A 71 -20.93 -12.91 -16.39
N ALA A 72 -21.51 -12.11 -17.29
CA ALA A 72 -21.03 -10.79 -17.66
C ALA A 72 -22.20 -9.78 -17.58
N VAL A 73 -22.09 -8.79 -16.70
CA VAL A 73 -23.13 -7.77 -16.48
C VAL A 73 -22.52 -6.39 -16.67
N GLN A 74 -23.06 -5.59 -17.58
CA GLN A 74 -22.73 -4.17 -17.71
C GLN A 74 -23.97 -3.31 -17.57
N THR A 75 -23.89 -2.28 -16.74
CA THR A 75 -24.92 -1.24 -16.64
C THR A 75 -24.27 0.13 -16.72
N GLN A 76 -24.70 0.93 -17.68
CA GLN A 76 -24.21 2.29 -17.90
C GLN A 76 -25.37 3.28 -17.86
N THR A 77 -25.36 4.18 -16.88
CA THR A 77 -26.33 5.27 -16.75
C THR A 77 -25.62 6.60 -16.91
N GLY A 78 -26.15 7.50 -17.75
CA GLY A 78 -25.53 8.78 -18.09
C GLY A 78 -24.95 8.81 -19.51
N ASN A 79 -23.97 9.66 -19.80
CA ASN A 79 -23.50 9.91 -21.17
C ASN A 79 -22.02 9.59 -21.37
N LEU A 80 -21.66 9.14 -22.56
CA LEU A 80 -20.27 8.91 -23.00
C LEU A 80 -19.50 7.88 -22.16
N ASN A 81 -20.19 6.99 -21.45
CA ASN A 81 -19.53 5.94 -20.67
C ASN A 81 -19.07 4.80 -21.59
N ARG A 82 -17.88 4.28 -21.34
CA ARG A 82 -17.29 3.12 -22.03
C ARG A 82 -17.11 1.96 -21.05
N ALA A 83 -17.63 0.80 -21.41
CA ALA A 83 -17.51 -0.42 -20.62
C ALA A 83 -17.14 -1.60 -21.52
N ASP A 84 -16.09 -2.34 -21.17
CA ASP A 84 -15.62 -3.53 -21.87
C ASP A 84 -15.47 -4.71 -20.89
N ILE A 85 -16.07 -5.84 -21.20
CA ILE A 85 -15.84 -7.13 -20.53
C ILE A 85 -15.34 -8.13 -21.58
N VAL A 86 -14.16 -8.68 -21.36
CA VAL A 86 -13.60 -9.78 -22.16
C VAL A 86 -13.34 -10.98 -21.24
N GLN A 87 -14.06 -12.08 -21.48
CA GLN A 87 -13.84 -13.36 -20.81
C GLN A 87 -13.38 -14.39 -21.86
N THR A 88 -12.14 -14.88 -21.77
CA THR A 88 -11.59 -15.88 -22.70
C THR A 88 -11.18 -17.15 -21.96
N SER A 89 -11.72 -18.30 -22.40
CA SER A 89 -11.40 -19.63 -21.85
C SER A 89 -11.64 -19.73 -20.33
N THR A 90 -12.63 -19.02 -19.80
CA THR A 90 -12.96 -19.00 -18.38
C THR A 90 -14.00 -20.06 -18.00
N GLU A 91 -14.01 -20.48 -16.74
CA GLU A 91 -15.04 -21.37 -16.19
C GLU A 91 -15.58 -20.77 -14.88
N GLN A 92 -16.90 -20.63 -14.75
CA GLN A 92 -17.56 -20.11 -13.54
C GLN A 92 -17.13 -18.71 -13.12
N THR A 93 -16.73 -17.84 -14.06
CA THR A 93 -16.28 -16.48 -13.73
C THR A 93 -17.43 -15.49 -13.73
N GLU A 94 -17.30 -14.44 -12.91
CA GLU A 94 -18.25 -13.33 -12.83
C GLU A 94 -17.52 -12.03 -13.14
N ALA A 95 -18.08 -11.24 -14.07
CA ALA A 95 -17.62 -9.90 -14.40
C ALA A 95 -18.80 -8.92 -14.33
N ILE A 96 -18.70 -7.89 -13.49
CA ILE A 96 -19.75 -6.89 -13.32
C ILE A 96 -19.14 -5.49 -13.46
N GLN A 97 -19.72 -4.65 -14.31
CA GLN A 97 -19.39 -3.24 -14.43
C GLN A 97 -20.65 -2.38 -14.27
N LEU A 98 -20.63 -1.46 -13.32
CA LEU A 98 -21.67 -0.46 -13.10
C LEU A 98 -21.05 0.93 -13.19
N GLN A 99 -21.55 1.75 -14.12
CA GLN A 99 -21.16 3.14 -14.30
C GLN A 99 -22.40 4.02 -14.16
N ASP A 100 -22.38 4.96 -13.22
CA ASP A 100 -23.42 6.00 -13.06
C ASP A 100 -22.80 7.39 -13.11
N GLY A 101 -23.02 8.08 -14.22
CA GLY A 101 -22.45 9.40 -14.46
C GLY A 101 -21.99 9.60 -15.90
N ASP A 102 -21.01 10.47 -16.11
CA ASP A 102 -20.58 10.86 -17.46
C ASP A 102 -19.09 10.54 -17.72
N SER A 103 -18.79 10.02 -18.91
CA SER A 103 -17.43 9.82 -19.44
C SER A 103 -16.53 8.85 -18.65
N HIS A 104 -17.11 7.84 -17.99
CA HIS A 104 -16.34 6.76 -17.35
C HIS A 104 -15.70 5.80 -18.37
N ASP A 105 -14.55 5.20 -18.05
CA ASP A 105 -13.93 4.10 -18.80
C ASP A 105 -13.73 2.88 -17.88
N ALA A 106 -14.35 1.76 -18.19
CA ALA A 106 -14.27 0.52 -17.41
C ALA A 106 -13.85 -0.64 -18.31
N SER A 107 -12.86 -1.41 -17.87
CA SER A 107 -12.40 -2.61 -18.58
C SER A 107 -12.19 -3.77 -17.61
N ILE A 108 -12.84 -4.90 -17.86
CA ILE A 108 -12.58 -6.17 -17.18
C ILE A 108 -12.10 -7.17 -18.23
N VAL A 109 -10.94 -7.76 -18.00
CA VAL A 109 -10.39 -8.85 -18.80
C VAL A 109 -10.14 -10.04 -17.88
N GLN A 110 -10.82 -11.16 -18.12
CA GLN A 110 -10.58 -12.43 -17.43
C GLN A 110 -10.16 -13.48 -18.46
N ASN A 111 -8.95 -14.02 -18.33
CA ASN A 111 -8.41 -15.03 -19.24
C ASN A 111 -8.00 -16.28 -18.47
N ASP A 112 -8.34 -17.46 -19.00
CA ASP A 112 -7.92 -18.77 -18.48
C ASP A 112 -8.15 -18.95 -16.96
N SER A 113 -9.18 -18.31 -16.40
CA SER A 113 -9.44 -18.28 -14.95
C SER A 113 -10.64 -19.15 -14.57
N PHE A 114 -10.54 -19.87 -13.45
CA PHE A 114 -11.62 -20.67 -12.87
C PHE A 114 -12.20 -20.00 -11.62
N GLY A 115 -13.50 -19.68 -11.62
CA GLY A 115 -14.19 -19.13 -10.44
C GLY A 115 -13.77 -17.71 -10.04
N ALA A 116 -13.06 -17.00 -10.91
CA ALA A 116 -12.62 -15.63 -10.68
C ALA A 116 -13.79 -14.63 -10.71
N THR A 117 -13.72 -13.62 -9.86
CA THR A 117 -14.73 -12.56 -9.75
C THR A 117 -14.09 -11.20 -9.98
N ALA A 118 -14.67 -10.39 -10.86
CA ALA A 118 -14.26 -9.01 -11.10
C ALA A 118 -15.49 -8.10 -11.01
N ARG A 119 -15.42 -7.05 -10.19
CA ARG A 119 -16.49 -6.05 -10.04
C ARG A 119 -15.91 -4.64 -10.12
N GLN A 120 -16.55 -3.78 -10.90
CA GLN A 120 -16.20 -2.37 -11.02
C GLN A 120 -17.45 -1.52 -10.81
N TYR A 121 -17.37 -0.56 -9.91
CA TYR A 121 -18.38 0.44 -9.61
C TYR A 121 -17.76 1.83 -9.80
N GLN A 122 -18.38 2.66 -10.63
CA GLN A 122 -17.91 4.01 -10.90
C GLN A 122 -19.10 4.98 -10.83
N GLU A 123 -19.04 5.92 -9.89
CA GLU A 123 -19.99 7.01 -9.75
C GLU A 123 -19.30 8.37 -9.99
N GLY A 124 -19.98 9.31 -10.66
CA GLY A 124 -19.44 10.66 -10.89
C GLY A 124 -19.02 10.92 -12.34
N SER A 125 -17.76 11.27 -12.60
CA SER A 125 -17.33 11.59 -13.98
C SER A 125 -15.87 11.29 -14.28
N PHE A 126 -15.55 10.83 -15.49
CA PHE A 126 -14.15 10.63 -15.94
C PHE A 126 -13.32 9.61 -15.13
N ASN A 127 -13.93 8.79 -14.28
CA ASN A 127 -13.21 7.72 -13.59
C ASN A 127 -12.82 6.59 -14.58
N THR A 128 -11.64 6.01 -14.37
CA THR A 128 -11.09 4.89 -15.13
C THR A 128 -10.84 3.70 -14.20
N ALA A 129 -11.40 2.53 -14.54
CA ALA A 129 -11.27 1.29 -13.79
C ALA A 129 -10.81 0.16 -14.73
N ILE A 130 -9.71 -0.49 -14.40
CA ILE A 130 -9.14 -1.59 -15.18
C ILE A 130 -8.96 -2.80 -14.28
N THR A 131 -9.44 -3.95 -14.70
CA THR A 131 -9.22 -5.22 -13.99
C THR A 131 -8.75 -6.26 -14.99
N GLU A 132 -7.57 -6.82 -14.77
CA GLU A 132 -7.04 -7.95 -15.53
C GLU A 132 -6.83 -9.15 -14.59
N GLN A 133 -7.47 -10.27 -14.89
CA GLN A 133 -7.32 -11.54 -14.20
C GLN A 133 -6.89 -12.60 -15.21
N THR A 134 -5.63 -13.03 -15.18
CA THR A 134 -5.10 -14.06 -16.09
C THR A 134 -4.64 -15.26 -15.28
N ALA A 135 -5.26 -16.43 -15.47
CA ALA A 135 -5.03 -17.62 -14.64
C ALA A 135 -5.17 -17.30 -13.13
N ALA A 136 -6.24 -16.61 -12.76
CA ALA A 136 -6.50 -16.10 -11.41
C ALA A 136 -7.61 -16.93 -10.71
N ASP A 137 -7.31 -18.18 -10.38
CA ASP A 137 -8.30 -19.14 -9.90
C ASP A 137 -8.88 -18.74 -8.54
N LEU A 138 -10.21 -18.63 -8.46
CA LEU A 138 -10.96 -18.21 -7.27
C LEU A 138 -10.54 -16.84 -6.72
N SER A 139 -9.80 -16.05 -7.50
CA SER A 139 -9.37 -14.71 -7.12
C SER A 139 -10.49 -13.69 -7.33
N THR A 140 -10.52 -12.67 -6.46
CA THR A 140 -11.50 -11.59 -6.49
C THR A 140 -10.80 -10.26 -6.71
N ALA A 141 -11.35 -9.45 -7.61
CA ALA A 141 -10.95 -8.06 -7.84
C ALA A 141 -12.17 -7.15 -7.76
N VAL A 142 -12.11 -6.12 -6.92
CA VAL A 142 -13.17 -5.13 -6.73
C VAL A 142 -12.58 -3.72 -6.82
N ILE A 143 -13.16 -2.90 -7.69
CA ILE A 143 -12.85 -1.47 -7.79
C ILE A 143 -14.14 -0.68 -7.56
N ASP A 144 -14.09 0.29 -6.66
CA ASP A 144 -15.17 1.22 -6.35
C ASP A 144 -14.63 2.66 -6.38
N GLN A 145 -15.16 3.50 -7.27
CA GLN A 145 -14.70 4.88 -7.47
C GLN A 145 -15.89 5.84 -7.39
N ASP A 146 -15.86 6.78 -6.45
CA ASP A 146 -16.81 7.88 -6.32
C ASP A 146 -16.11 9.22 -6.47
N GLY A 147 -16.49 10.00 -7.49
CA GLY A 147 -15.99 11.35 -7.72
C GLY A 147 -15.52 11.57 -9.15
N SER A 148 -14.45 12.34 -9.36
CA SER A 148 -13.98 12.67 -10.70
C SER A 148 -12.51 12.36 -10.99
N ASP A 149 -12.23 11.90 -12.21
CA ASP A 149 -10.86 11.67 -12.70
C ASP A 149 -10.04 10.67 -11.85
N ASN A 150 -10.71 9.77 -11.12
CA ASN A 150 -10.01 8.71 -10.39
C ASN A 150 -9.55 7.60 -11.33
N PHE A 151 -8.36 7.03 -11.10
CA PHE A 151 -7.80 5.90 -11.82
C PHE A 151 -7.54 4.73 -10.87
N ALA A 152 -8.08 3.55 -11.20
CA ALA A 152 -7.84 2.32 -10.47
C ALA A 152 -7.51 1.17 -11.43
N GLU A 153 -6.46 0.42 -11.11
CA GLU A 153 -6.07 -0.77 -11.85
C GLU A 153 -5.79 -1.94 -10.89
N SER A 154 -6.42 -3.09 -11.17
CA SER A 154 -6.20 -4.36 -10.48
C SER A 154 -5.69 -5.39 -11.46
N ILE A 155 -4.50 -5.92 -11.23
CA ILE A 155 -3.91 -6.99 -12.06
C ILE A 155 -3.64 -8.21 -11.18
N GLN A 156 -4.21 -9.35 -11.54
CA GLN A 156 -4.00 -10.64 -10.88
C GLN A 156 -3.57 -11.68 -11.92
N THR A 157 -2.30 -12.07 -11.91
CA THR A 157 -1.74 -13.01 -12.90
C THR A 157 -1.14 -14.25 -12.25
N ASN A 158 -1.56 -15.45 -12.65
CA ASN A 158 -1.17 -16.73 -12.03
C ASN A 158 -1.38 -16.71 -10.51
N THR A 159 -2.56 -16.29 -10.07
CA THR A 159 -2.90 -16.20 -8.64
C THR A 159 -3.96 -17.23 -8.26
N GLU A 160 -3.98 -17.66 -7.00
CA GLU A 160 -5.06 -18.49 -6.45
C GLU A 160 -5.63 -17.83 -5.18
N LEU A 161 -6.96 -17.76 -5.06
CA LEU A 161 -7.66 -17.27 -3.86
C LEU A 161 -7.16 -15.88 -3.39
N SER A 162 -6.70 -15.03 -4.31
CA SER A 162 -6.18 -13.71 -3.96
C SER A 162 -7.25 -12.64 -4.11
N VAL A 163 -7.22 -11.62 -3.26
CA VAL A 163 -8.18 -10.53 -3.18
C VAL A 163 -7.47 -9.22 -3.49
N SER A 164 -8.06 -8.44 -4.40
CA SER A 164 -7.70 -7.06 -4.69
C SER A 164 -8.94 -6.20 -4.49
N GLU A 165 -8.89 -5.25 -3.57
CA GLU A 165 -9.99 -4.32 -3.29
C GLU A 165 -9.47 -2.88 -3.29
N GLN A 166 -10.09 -2.04 -4.12
CA GLN A 166 -9.69 -0.65 -4.29
C GLN A 166 -10.92 0.23 -4.16
N ARG A 167 -10.94 1.12 -3.16
CA ARG A 167 -11.97 2.13 -2.98
C ARG A 167 -11.36 3.52 -3.04
N GLN A 168 -11.88 4.37 -3.93
CA GLN A 168 -11.43 5.75 -4.10
C GLN A 168 -12.61 6.71 -4.00
N VAL A 169 -12.51 7.70 -3.12
CA VAL A 169 -13.50 8.77 -2.98
C VAL A 169 -12.83 10.12 -3.12
N GLY A 170 -13.34 10.96 -4.01
CA GLY A 170 -12.80 12.30 -4.30
C GLY A 170 -12.28 12.41 -5.72
N ASN A 171 -11.23 13.20 -5.95
CA ASN A 171 -10.80 13.51 -7.31
C ASN A 171 -9.32 13.20 -7.58
N ASP A 172 -9.00 12.85 -8.83
CA ASP A 172 -7.63 12.64 -9.29
C ASP A 172 -6.83 11.58 -8.49
N ASN A 173 -7.50 10.65 -7.79
CA ASN A 173 -6.81 9.61 -7.04
C ASN A 173 -6.34 8.47 -7.95
N ILE A 174 -5.17 7.92 -7.67
CA ILE A 174 -4.55 6.80 -8.39
C ILE A 174 -4.39 5.62 -7.42
N SER A 175 -4.90 4.46 -7.82
CA SER A 175 -4.77 3.22 -7.08
C SER A 175 -4.33 2.09 -8.01
N LEU A 176 -3.29 1.36 -7.63
CA LEU A 176 -2.80 0.20 -8.37
C LEU A 176 -2.62 -0.98 -7.40
N VAL A 177 -3.21 -2.13 -7.72
CA VAL A 177 -2.96 -3.39 -7.00
C VAL A 177 -2.52 -4.44 -8.01
N TRP A 178 -1.30 -4.94 -7.84
CA TRP A 178 -0.69 -5.95 -8.69
C TRP A 178 -0.32 -7.19 -7.87
N GLN A 179 -0.94 -8.32 -8.19
CA GLN A 179 -0.68 -9.61 -7.57
C GLN A 179 -0.22 -10.61 -8.65
N GLU A 180 0.97 -11.19 -8.50
CA GLU A 180 1.54 -12.08 -9.51
C GLU A 180 2.20 -13.32 -8.90
N GLY A 181 1.89 -14.51 -9.43
CA GLY A 181 2.60 -15.75 -9.12
C GLY A 181 2.42 -16.25 -7.68
N GLY A 182 1.39 -15.77 -6.98
CA GLY A 182 1.15 -15.98 -5.55
C GLY A 182 -0.19 -16.63 -5.21
N ALA A 183 -0.45 -16.89 -3.93
CA ALA A 183 -1.75 -17.41 -3.49
C ALA A 183 -2.18 -16.86 -2.13
N ARG A 184 -3.49 -16.68 -1.93
CA ARG A 184 -4.10 -16.19 -0.69
C ARG A 184 -3.54 -14.83 -0.25
N ASN A 185 -3.27 -13.95 -1.22
CA ASN A 185 -2.83 -12.59 -0.93
C ASN A 185 -4.03 -11.65 -0.86
N ASP A 186 -4.00 -10.71 0.06
CA ASP A 186 -5.00 -9.65 0.20
C ASP A 186 -4.32 -8.29 -0.01
N GLY A 187 -4.81 -7.53 -0.98
CA GLY A 187 -4.35 -6.19 -1.31
C GLY A 187 -5.52 -5.23 -1.26
N MET A 188 -5.55 -4.38 -0.24
CA MET A 188 -6.63 -3.42 -0.02
C MET A 188 -6.11 -1.98 -0.07
N VAL A 189 -6.71 -1.16 -0.93
CA VAL A 189 -6.44 0.27 -1.01
C VAL A 189 -7.73 1.04 -0.74
N ASN A 190 -7.66 1.97 0.21
CA ASN A 190 -8.72 2.91 0.52
C ASN A 190 -8.17 4.34 0.45
N GLN A 191 -8.73 5.18 -0.42
CA GLN A 191 -8.31 6.57 -0.58
C GLN A 191 -9.52 7.50 -0.46
N GLU A 192 -9.44 8.49 0.43
CA GLU A 192 -10.40 9.58 0.55
C GLU A 192 -9.70 10.93 0.43
N GLY A 193 -10.09 11.73 -0.57
CA GLY A 193 -9.57 13.08 -0.81
C GLY A 193 -9.11 13.26 -2.25
N ASN A 194 -8.10 14.11 -2.50
CA ASN A 194 -7.69 14.45 -3.86
C ASN A 194 -6.22 14.13 -4.15
N SER A 195 -5.94 13.67 -5.36
CA SER A 195 -4.58 13.45 -5.87
C SER A 195 -3.74 12.49 -5.03
N ASN A 196 -4.36 11.54 -4.32
CA ASN A 196 -3.63 10.51 -3.59
C ASN A 196 -3.16 9.41 -4.57
N ASP A 197 -1.96 8.87 -4.35
CA ASP A 197 -1.37 7.76 -5.12
C ASP A 197 -1.08 6.60 -4.15
N ALA A 198 -1.68 5.44 -4.42
CA ALA A 198 -1.50 4.24 -3.62
C ALA A 198 -1.23 3.03 -4.50
N THR A 199 -0.13 2.33 -4.22
CA THR A 199 0.27 1.15 -4.99
C THR A 199 0.58 -0.05 -4.10
N ILE A 200 0.07 -1.22 -4.44
CA ILE A 200 0.41 -2.50 -3.80
C ILE A 200 0.97 -3.45 -4.85
N TYR A 201 2.18 -3.97 -4.60
CA TYR A 201 2.80 -5.05 -5.38
C TYR A 201 3.00 -6.28 -4.49
N GLN A 202 2.38 -7.40 -4.85
CA GLN A 202 2.54 -8.70 -4.20
C GLN A 202 3.00 -9.73 -5.23
N VAL A 203 4.31 -9.94 -5.34
CA VAL A 203 4.93 -10.76 -6.40
C VAL A 203 5.55 -12.00 -5.79
N ASN A 204 5.17 -13.18 -6.26
CA ASN A 204 5.52 -14.47 -5.65
C ASN A 204 5.19 -14.50 -4.14
N ALA A 205 4.16 -13.76 -3.73
CA ALA A 205 3.71 -13.67 -2.36
C ALA A 205 2.72 -14.80 -2.02
N PHE A 206 2.77 -15.33 -0.80
CA PHE A 206 1.83 -16.34 -0.32
C PHE A 206 1.28 -15.92 1.04
N ASP A 207 -0.02 -16.07 1.28
CA ASP A 207 -0.64 -15.77 2.57
C ASP A 207 -0.30 -14.36 3.11
N SER A 208 -0.12 -13.39 2.21
CA SER A 208 0.35 -12.04 2.57
C SER A 208 -0.76 -11.00 2.48
N SER A 209 -0.76 -10.02 3.37
CA SER A 209 -1.75 -8.94 3.43
C SER A 209 -1.06 -7.58 3.36
N ALA A 210 -1.59 -6.70 2.51
CA ALA A 210 -1.16 -5.32 2.36
C ALA A 210 -2.40 -4.42 2.39
N THR A 211 -2.41 -3.44 3.29
CA THR A 211 -3.47 -2.43 3.40
C THR A 211 -2.87 -1.03 3.31
N ILE A 212 -3.49 -0.18 2.50
CA ILE A 212 -3.20 1.26 2.43
C ILE A 212 -4.50 2.03 2.66
N ASP A 213 -4.56 2.85 3.71
CA ASP A 213 -5.64 3.81 3.98
C ASP A 213 -5.09 5.25 3.98
N GLN A 214 -5.49 6.05 3.00
CA GLN A 214 -5.09 7.45 2.85
C GLN A 214 -6.30 8.37 2.97
N GLN A 215 -6.26 9.30 3.93
CA GLN A 215 -7.31 10.30 4.14
C GLN A 215 -6.71 11.72 4.07
N GLY A 216 -7.02 12.47 3.03
CA GLY A 216 -6.44 13.79 2.77
C GLY A 216 -6.00 13.97 1.33
N ASP A 217 -5.08 14.90 1.06
CA ASP A 217 -4.71 15.25 -0.32
C ASP A 217 -3.21 15.06 -0.62
N SER A 218 -2.92 14.67 -1.86
CA SER A 218 -1.55 14.57 -2.41
C SER A 218 -0.63 13.60 -1.65
N GLN A 219 -1.19 12.54 -1.04
CA GLN A 219 -0.41 11.55 -0.31
C GLN A 219 0.08 10.43 -1.25
N VAL A 220 1.27 9.88 -0.98
CA VAL A 220 1.84 8.77 -1.74
C VAL A 220 2.10 7.60 -0.80
N ALA A 221 1.59 6.42 -1.12
CA ALA A 221 1.80 5.20 -0.34
C ALA A 221 2.10 4.02 -1.24
N SER A 222 3.08 3.20 -0.86
CA SER A 222 3.41 1.99 -1.61
C SER A 222 3.82 0.85 -0.70
N VAL A 223 3.33 -0.35 -1.03
CA VAL A 223 3.69 -1.61 -0.37
C VAL A 223 4.20 -2.59 -1.42
N ALA A 224 5.38 -3.16 -1.19
CA ALA A 224 5.94 -4.27 -1.95
C ALA A 224 6.15 -5.50 -1.05
N GLN A 225 5.67 -6.66 -1.46
CA GLN A 225 5.82 -7.92 -0.74
C GLN A 225 6.27 -9.06 -1.68
N GLU A 226 7.38 -9.71 -1.33
CA GLU A 226 7.89 -10.92 -2.00
C GLU A 226 8.18 -12.02 -0.97
N GLY A 227 7.50 -13.17 -1.04
CA GLY A 227 7.73 -14.28 -0.11
C GLY A 227 6.45 -14.79 0.54
N SER A 228 6.41 -14.94 1.86
CA SER A 228 5.24 -15.56 2.52
C SER A 228 4.88 -14.97 3.89
N GLU A 229 3.58 -14.95 4.20
CA GLU A 229 3.05 -14.57 5.51
C GLU A 229 3.44 -13.13 5.92
N HIS A 230 3.51 -12.21 4.97
CA HIS A 230 3.78 -10.80 5.24
C HIS A 230 2.52 -10.04 5.66
N SER A 231 2.67 -9.04 6.52
CA SER A 231 1.62 -8.09 6.90
C SER A 231 2.17 -6.67 6.80
N ALA A 232 1.53 -5.83 5.99
CA ALA A 232 1.85 -4.42 5.82
C ALA A 232 0.58 -3.57 5.98
N ASP A 233 0.67 -2.51 6.79
CA ASP A 233 -0.41 -1.53 6.99
C ASP A 233 0.16 -0.11 6.88
N ILE A 234 -0.40 0.71 5.98
CA ILE A 234 -0.10 2.14 5.88
C ILE A 234 -1.38 2.90 6.17
N GLN A 235 -1.35 3.74 7.20
CA GLN A 235 -2.41 4.71 7.50
C GLN A 235 -1.83 6.11 7.43
N SER A 236 -2.29 6.92 6.47
CA SER A 236 -1.80 8.27 6.27
C SER A 236 -2.94 9.27 6.27
N ARG A 237 -2.85 10.28 7.14
CA ARG A 237 -3.82 11.37 7.26
C ARG A 237 -3.16 12.73 7.08
N GLY A 238 -3.73 13.56 6.22
CA GLY A 238 -3.30 14.95 6.04
C GLY A 238 -2.84 15.26 4.62
N LEU A 239 -1.69 15.92 4.47
CA LEU A 239 -1.28 16.50 3.20
C LEU A 239 0.16 16.12 2.84
N ASN A 240 0.39 15.67 1.60
CA ASN A 240 1.75 15.39 1.08
C ASN A 240 2.57 14.38 1.90
N ASN A 241 1.92 13.45 2.61
CA ASN A 241 2.64 12.41 3.33
C ASN A 241 3.10 11.30 2.37
N GLU A 242 4.28 10.76 2.61
CA GLU A 242 4.90 9.69 1.82
C GLU A 242 5.18 8.46 2.70
N ALA A 243 4.73 7.28 2.29
CA ALA A 243 4.96 6.04 3.04
C ALA A 243 5.34 4.89 2.11
N TYR A 244 6.43 4.19 2.44
CA TYR A 244 6.93 3.05 1.67
C TYR A 244 7.22 1.85 2.60
N ILE A 245 6.70 0.68 2.25
CA ILE A 245 6.99 -0.59 2.91
C ILE A 245 7.48 -1.60 1.86
N ASP A 246 8.63 -2.22 2.10
CA ASP A 246 9.19 -3.30 1.29
C ASP A 246 9.56 -4.49 2.17
N GLN A 247 8.92 -5.62 1.92
CA GLN A 247 9.07 -6.84 2.69
C GLN A 247 9.48 -8.00 1.78
N SER A 248 10.62 -8.61 2.08
CA SER A 248 11.11 -9.82 1.44
C SER A 248 11.38 -10.93 2.46
N GLY A 249 11.05 -12.18 2.10
CA GLY A 249 11.31 -13.36 2.93
C GLY A 249 10.05 -13.97 3.56
N SER A 250 10.00 -14.10 4.88
CA SER A 250 8.85 -14.68 5.59
C SER A 250 8.46 -13.95 6.86
N LEU A 251 7.17 -13.96 7.20
CA LEU A 251 6.64 -13.53 8.51
C LEU A 251 6.94 -12.07 8.89
N GLN A 252 7.15 -11.19 7.91
CA GLN A 252 7.45 -9.78 8.14
C GLN A 252 6.18 -9.00 8.52
N THR A 253 6.28 -8.13 9.52
CA THR A 253 5.21 -7.21 9.92
C THR A 253 5.71 -5.76 9.87
N ALA A 254 5.04 -4.91 9.11
CA ALA A 254 5.37 -3.49 8.99
C ALA A 254 4.12 -2.62 9.14
N SER A 255 4.22 -1.53 9.89
CA SER A 255 3.14 -0.55 9.98
C SER A 255 3.66 0.89 9.93
N VAL A 256 3.04 1.74 9.13
CA VAL A 256 3.29 3.18 9.09
C VAL A 256 2.01 3.92 9.46
N TYR A 257 2.07 4.78 10.47
CA TYR A 257 1.03 5.72 10.82
C TYR A 257 1.55 7.15 10.68
N GLN A 258 0.88 7.97 9.86
CA GLN A 258 1.22 9.37 9.65
C GLN A 258 -0.01 10.26 9.86
N ASP A 259 0.12 11.31 10.67
CA ASP A 259 -0.90 12.32 10.90
C ASP A 259 -0.29 13.73 10.84
N GLY A 260 -0.50 14.43 9.73
CA GLY A 260 -0.03 15.79 9.52
C GLY A 260 0.43 16.07 8.10
N THR A 261 1.46 16.92 7.94
CA THR A 261 1.89 17.42 6.63
C THR A 261 3.31 17.00 6.29
N SER A 262 3.54 16.47 5.09
CA SER A 262 4.88 16.18 4.58
C SER A 262 5.71 15.23 5.45
N ASN A 263 5.06 14.33 6.19
CA ASN A 263 5.77 13.26 6.88
C ASN A 263 6.19 12.18 5.88
N SER A 264 7.34 11.57 6.09
CA SER A 264 7.88 10.53 5.23
C SER A 264 8.45 9.36 6.05
N ALA A 265 8.06 8.14 5.67
CA ALA A 265 8.47 6.92 6.36
C ALA A 265 8.78 5.79 5.38
N ASP A 266 9.99 5.23 5.48
CA ASP A 266 10.45 4.10 4.69
C ASP A 266 10.77 2.90 5.60
N ILE A 267 10.19 1.74 5.33
CA ILE A 267 10.47 0.49 6.04
C ILE A 267 10.94 -0.56 5.04
N PHE A 268 12.15 -1.09 5.25
CA PHE A 268 12.73 -2.20 4.49
C PHE A 268 12.97 -3.39 5.41
N GLN A 269 12.36 -4.53 5.12
CA GLN A 269 12.52 -5.76 5.90
C GLN A 269 12.92 -6.93 5.01
N ALA A 270 14.03 -7.60 5.33
CA ALA A 270 14.45 -8.82 4.65
C ALA A 270 14.78 -9.92 5.67
N GLY A 271 14.40 -11.15 5.38
CA GLY A 271 14.69 -12.31 6.25
C GLY A 271 13.44 -12.94 6.84
N ASP A 272 13.41 -13.14 8.15
CA ASP A 272 12.35 -13.94 8.81
C ASP A 272 11.85 -13.34 10.13
N ASN A 273 10.55 -13.08 10.23
CA ASN A 273 9.86 -12.70 11.47
C ASN A 273 10.35 -11.36 12.07
N ASN A 274 10.61 -10.36 11.23
CA ASN A 274 10.95 -9.00 11.61
C ASN A 274 9.69 -8.13 11.76
N THR A 275 9.73 -7.20 12.70
CA THR A 275 8.65 -6.25 13.01
C THR A 275 9.18 -4.82 12.98
N ALA A 276 8.50 -3.93 12.28
CA ALA A 276 8.84 -2.52 12.19
C ALA A 276 7.58 -1.65 12.28
N SER A 277 7.59 -0.62 13.13
CA SER A 277 6.53 0.37 13.19
C SER A 277 7.06 1.78 13.25
N THR A 278 6.45 2.67 12.48
CA THR A 278 6.72 4.11 12.50
C THR A 278 5.42 4.86 12.75
N GLU A 279 5.40 5.71 13.77
CA GLU A 279 4.30 6.64 14.06
C GLU A 279 4.82 8.09 13.98
N GLN A 280 4.27 8.88 13.07
CA GLN A 280 4.65 10.29 12.86
C GLN A 280 3.44 11.19 13.04
N THR A 281 3.52 12.14 13.96
CA THR A 281 2.49 13.17 14.18
C THR A 281 3.12 14.57 14.07
N GLY A 282 2.57 15.44 13.23
CA GLY A 282 3.08 16.79 13.00
C GLY A 282 3.60 16.96 11.58
N ASP A 283 4.63 17.78 11.37
CA ASP A 283 5.02 18.21 10.04
C ASP A 283 6.48 17.87 9.70
N ASN A 284 6.76 17.40 8.49
CA ASN A 284 8.11 17.13 7.97
C ASN A 284 8.94 16.14 8.79
N ASN A 285 8.32 15.20 9.49
CA ASN A 285 9.06 14.14 10.17
C ASN A 285 9.53 13.09 9.14
N TYR A 286 10.74 12.55 9.34
CA TYR A 286 11.37 11.57 8.46
C TYR A 286 11.87 10.36 9.25
N ALA A 287 11.52 9.15 8.81
CA ALA A 287 11.94 7.92 9.45
C ALA A 287 12.32 6.85 8.42
N VAL A 288 13.45 6.18 8.66
CA VAL A 288 13.89 5.02 7.88
C VAL A 288 14.21 3.88 8.83
N ILE A 289 13.59 2.72 8.59
CA ILE A 289 13.91 1.46 9.27
C ILE A 289 14.44 0.49 8.22
N ASP A 290 15.68 0.04 8.38
CA ASP A 290 16.31 -0.99 7.57
C ASP A 290 16.63 -2.22 8.43
N GLN A 291 15.88 -3.30 8.22
CA GLN A 291 16.05 -4.62 8.85
C GLN A 291 16.52 -5.65 7.80
N ALA A 292 17.52 -5.30 6.99
CA ALA A 292 18.08 -6.21 6.00
C ALA A 292 18.80 -7.41 6.63
N ASP A 293 18.51 -8.60 6.11
CA ASP A 293 19.19 -9.87 6.42
C ASP A 293 19.20 -10.26 7.91
N GLY A 294 18.08 -10.04 8.60
CA GLY A 294 17.93 -10.39 10.02
C GLY A 294 16.71 -11.26 10.31
N SER A 295 16.66 -11.78 11.55
CA SER A 295 15.50 -12.52 12.04
C SER A 295 15.08 -12.05 13.43
N MET A 296 13.77 -11.99 13.69
CA MET A 296 13.23 -11.54 14.98
C MET A 296 13.66 -10.12 15.36
N LEU A 297 13.94 -9.26 14.37
CA LEU A 297 14.28 -7.86 14.60
C LEU A 297 13.02 -7.06 14.93
N THR A 298 13.09 -6.14 15.89
CA THR A 298 11.99 -5.25 16.26
C THR A 298 12.47 -3.80 16.25
N ALA A 299 11.78 -2.94 15.52
CA ALA A 299 12.00 -1.49 15.52
C ALA A 299 10.67 -0.75 15.70
N SER A 300 10.61 0.15 16.67
CA SER A 300 9.48 1.03 16.96
C SER A 300 9.99 2.46 17.03
N LEU A 301 9.46 3.32 16.17
CA LEU A 301 9.81 4.74 16.10
C LEU A 301 8.55 5.58 16.27
N GLN A 302 8.58 6.53 17.22
CA GLN A 302 7.54 7.53 17.40
C GLN A 302 8.14 8.93 17.24
N GLN A 303 7.58 9.75 16.36
CA GLN A 303 8.03 11.12 16.10
C GLN A 303 6.83 12.07 16.25
N THR A 304 6.91 12.99 17.22
CA THR A 304 5.90 14.04 17.43
C THR A 304 6.55 15.41 17.30
N GLY A 305 5.97 16.29 16.48
CA GLY A 305 6.45 17.65 16.27
C GLY A 305 6.92 17.89 14.84
N GLU A 306 7.99 18.65 14.67
CA GLU A 306 8.44 19.14 13.36
C GLU A 306 9.87 18.69 13.04
N TYR A 307 10.13 18.26 11.80
CA TYR A 307 11.50 17.98 11.32
C TYR A 307 12.29 16.95 12.16
N ASN A 308 11.62 16.02 12.84
CA ASN A 308 12.34 14.94 13.52
C ASN A 308 12.81 13.90 12.50
N GLU A 309 14.05 13.46 12.62
CA GLU A 309 14.68 12.49 11.74
C GLU A 309 15.11 11.25 12.53
N ALA A 310 14.83 10.06 12.01
CA ALA A 310 15.27 8.79 12.59
C ALA A 310 15.78 7.84 11.50
N TYR A 311 17.01 7.36 11.70
CA TYR A 311 17.65 6.37 10.84
C TYR A 311 18.00 5.14 11.68
N VAL A 312 17.35 4.02 11.40
CA VAL A 312 17.53 2.76 12.12
C VAL A 312 18.02 1.68 11.17
N THR A 313 19.10 1.01 11.54
CA THR A 313 19.60 -0.19 10.85
C THR A 313 19.80 -1.33 11.86
N GLN A 314 19.14 -2.46 11.64
CA GLN A 314 19.28 -3.66 12.47
C GLN A 314 19.72 -4.86 11.63
N GLN A 315 20.75 -5.59 12.10
CA GLN A 315 21.27 -6.79 11.47
C GLN A 315 21.52 -7.90 12.51
N GLY A 316 21.28 -9.15 12.13
CA GLY A 316 21.46 -10.31 13.01
C GLY A 316 20.15 -10.83 13.58
N THR A 317 20.11 -11.22 14.86
CA THR A 317 18.94 -11.92 15.42
C THR A 317 18.43 -11.27 16.71
N GLY A 318 17.13 -11.01 16.79
CA GLY A 318 16.49 -10.64 18.06
C GLY A 318 16.85 -9.26 18.60
N ASN A 319 17.36 -8.34 17.76
CA ASN A 319 17.66 -6.99 18.21
C ASN A 319 16.37 -6.14 18.31
N LEU A 320 16.35 -5.21 19.27
CA LEU A 320 15.21 -4.35 19.58
C LEU A 320 15.63 -2.88 19.62
N ILE A 321 14.89 -2.03 18.92
CA ILE A 321 14.94 -0.57 19.02
C ILE A 321 13.52 -0.07 19.34
N ASP A 322 13.38 0.72 20.39
CA ASP A 322 12.16 1.47 20.70
C ASP A 322 12.53 2.90 21.08
N PHE A 323 12.19 3.87 20.23
CA PHE A 323 12.65 5.24 20.40
C PHE A 323 11.58 6.28 20.06
N ALA A 324 11.44 7.27 20.94
CA ALA A 324 10.51 8.40 20.77
C ALA A 324 11.25 9.75 20.61
N GLN A 325 10.84 10.57 19.64
CA GLN A 325 11.30 11.94 19.47
C GLN A 325 10.10 12.89 19.61
N ASP A 326 10.18 13.85 20.52
CA ASP A 326 9.13 14.85 20.77
C ASP A 326 9.74 16.25 20.79
N GLY A 327 9.37 17.08 19.82
CA GLY A 327 9.86 18.45 19.63
C GLY A 327 10.29 18.71 18.18
N ALA A 328 11.28 19.59 18.00
CA ALA A 328 11.75 19.97 16.66
C ALA A 328 13.19 19.54 16.36
N ASP A 329 13.47 19.16 15.12
CA ASP A 329 14.84 18.92 14.62
C ASP A 329 15.64 17.86 15.43
N ASN A 330 14.97 16.90 16.09
CA ASN A 330 15.69 15.83 16.78
C ASN A 330 16.18 14.80 15.76
N LEU A 331 17.39 14.27 15.96
CA LEU A 331 18.00 13.27 15.09
C LEU A 331 18.38 12.01 15.88
N LEU A 332 17.82 10.86 15.48
CA LEU A 332 18.25 9.54 15.90
C LEU A 332 19.02 8.87 14.75
N THR A 333 20.18 8.31 15.06
CA THR A 333 20.88 7.37 14.20
C THR A 333 21.25 6.16 15.05
N ALA A 334 20.69 4.99 14.75
CA ALA A 334 20.91 3.78 15.53
C ALA A 334 21.26 2.60 14.63
N THR A 335 22.39 1.96 14.92
CA THR A 335 22.84 0.73 14.24
C THR A 335 23.04 -0.39 15.26
N GLN A 336 22.33 -1.51 15.09
CA GLN A 336 22.52 -2.73 15.88
C GLN A 336 23.00 -3.87 15.00
N SER A 337 24.11 -4.52 15.39
CA SER A 337 24.66 -5.70 14.72
C SER A 337 24.95 -6.80 15.74
N GLY A 338 24.42 -7.99 15.49
CA GLY A 338 24.63 -9.17 16.34
C GLY A 338 23.32 -9.69 16.93
N ASN A 339 23.35 -10.17 18.18
CA ASN A 339 22.19 -10.88 18.75
C ASN A 339 21.65 -10.24 20.03
N GLY A 340 20.35 -9.97 20.07
CA GLY A 340 19.67 -9.56 21.30
C GLY A 340 20.11 -8.19 21.84
N ASN A 341 20.64 -7.30 20.99
CA ASN A 341 20.95 -5.93 21.40
C ASN A 341 19.65 -5.13 21.57
N GLU A 342 19.61 -4.27 22.57
CA GLU A 342 18.43 -3.48 22.93
C GLU A 342 18.81 -2.00 23.05
N LEU A 343 18.07 -1.14 22.35
CA LEU A 343 18.11 0.30 22.51
C LEU A 343 16.69 0.77 22.83
N THR A 344 16.53 1.40 23.99
CA THR A 344 15.31 2.10 24.36
C THR A 344 15.64 3.57 24.63
N GLY A 345 14.73 4.47 24.29
CA GLY A 345 15.00 5.86 24.62
C GLY A 345 13.99 6.89 24.14
N SER A 346 14.28 8.14 24.49
CA SER A 346 13.49 9.27 24.05
C SER A 346 14.33 10.56 23.99
N SER A 347 14.03 11.40 23.00
CA SER A 347 14.56 12.76 22.88
C SER A 347 13.43 13.79 22.95
N TYR A 348 13.35 14.52 24.06
CA TYR A 348 12.39 15.62 24.27
C TYR A 348 13.07 16.98 24.15
N GLY A 349 12.53 17.85 23.30
CA GLY A 349 13.01 19.21 23.04
C GLY A 349 13.52 19.39 21.61
N ASP A 350 14.43 20.34 21.40
CA ASP A 350 14.80 20.77 20.04
C ASP A 350 16.26 20.45 19.70
N ASN A 351 16.58 20.05 18.46
CA ASN A 351 17.95 19.87 17.99
C ASN A 351 18.78 18.86 18.81
N ASN A 352 18.14 17.84 19.41
CA ASN A 352 18.89 16.81 20.13
C ASN A 352 19.33 15.71 19.18
N ARG A 353 20.57 15.21 19.35
CA ARG A 353 21.17 14.16 18.53
C ARG A 353 21.50 12.93 19.37
N VAL A 354 21.06 11.77 18.93
CA VAL A 354 21.40 10.47 19.51
C VAL A 354 22.00 9.59 18.42
N ASP A 355 23.26 9.19 18.63
CA ASP A 355 24.02 8.32 17.74
C ASP A 355 24.42 7.05 18.52
N VAL A 356 23.89 5.90 18.14
CA VAL A 356 24.08 4.63 18.84
C VAL A 356 24.59 3.56 17.88
N MET A 357 25.69 2.90 18.27
CA MET A 357 26.23 1.73 17.60
C MET A 357 26.42 0.59 18.61
N GLN A 358 25.63 -0.47 18.49
CA GLN A 358 25.76 -1.68 19.31
C GLN A 358 26.20 -2.87 18.44
N GLY A 359 27.40 -3.36 18.70
CA GLY A 359 27.98 -4.55 18.10
C GLY A 359 28.12 -5.68 19.12
N GLY A 360 27.76 -6.90 18.73
CA GLY A 360 27.93 -8.09 19.56
C GLY A 360 26.60 -8.61 20.12
N ASP A 361 26.62 -9.17 21.34
CA ASP A 361 25.48 -9.88 21.91
C ASP A 361 24.96 -9.20 23.20
N LEU A 362 23.64 -9.08 23.34
CA LEU A 362 22.97 -8.67 24.58
C LEU A 362 23.41 -7.30 25.13
N ASN A 363 23.84 -6.37 24.27
CA ASN A 363 24.14 -5.02 24.72
C ASN A 363 22.84 -4.22 24.90
N VAL A 364 22.72 -3.50 26.01
CA VAL A 364 21.54 -2.72 26.37
C VAL A 364 21.91 -1.25 26.52
N ALA A 365 21.15 -0.38 25.86
CA ALA A 365 21.24 1.07 25.93
C ALA A 365 19.88 1.65 26.31
N ASP A 366 19.84 2.49 27.35
CA ASP A 366 18.69 3.30 27.74
C ASP A 366 19.10 4.78 27.68
N ILE A 367 18.51 5.54 26.75
CA ILE A 367 18.87 6.94 26.48
C ILE A 367 17.66 7.84 26.70
N GLN A 368 17.73 8.74 27.68
CA GLN A 368 16.68 9.71 27.96
C GLN A 368 17.23 11.13 27.92
N GLN A 369 16.83 11.90 26.90
CA GLN A 369 17.01 13.34 26.88
C GLN A 369 15.67 13.99 27.26
N ILE A 370 15.53 14.34 28.55
CA ILE A 370 14.22 14.60 29.18
C ILE A 370 13.69 16.02 28.88
N TYR A 371 14.60 16.98 28.65
CA TYR A 371 14.27 18.35 28.28
C TYR A 371 15.48 19.10 27.76
N GLY A 372 15.28 19.94 26.74
CA GLY A 372 16.21 20.99 26.34
C GLY A 372 16.72 20.86 24.90
N SER A 373 17.74 21.65 24.57
CA SER A 373 18.20 21.78 23.18
C SER A 373 19.66 21.42 22.99
N ASP A 374 20.02 21.02 21.77
CA ASP A 374 21.41 20.80 21.35
C ASP A 374 22.14 19.72 22.16
N ASN A 375 21.43 18.78 22.78
CA ASN A 375 22.06 17.70 23.53
C ASN A 375 22.50 16.58 22.58
N GLU A 376 23.71 16.08 22.78
CA GLU A 376 24.33 15.05 21.95
C GLU A 376 24.69 13.84 22.81
N VAL A 377 24.21 12.67 22.38
CA VAL A 377 24.63 11.37 22.90
C VAL A 377 25.29 10.60 21.77
N SER A 378 26.52 10.15 22.00
CA SER A 378 27.22 9.18 21.14
C SER A 378 27.57 7.97 21.99
N LEU A 379 27.00 6.82 21.65
CA LEU A 379 27.19 5.55 22.36
C LEU A 379 27.70 4.47 21.41
N THR A 380 28.85 3.91 21.72
CA THR A 380 29.37 2.71 21.07
C THR A 380 29.54 1.60 22.11
N GLN A 381 28.86 0.47 21.91
CA GLN A 381 29.04 -0.75 22.69
C GLN A 381 29.51 -1.86 21.75
N ASP A 382 30.67 -2.47 22.03
CA ASP A 382 31.20 -3.61 21.28
C ASP A 382 31.53 -4.77 22.23
N GLY A 383 30.79 -5.87 22.13
CA GLY A 383 31.02 -7.05 22.96
C GLY A 383 29.74 -7.67 23.52
N GLN A 384 29.79 -8.15 24.76
CA GLN A 384 28.72 -8.95 25.36
C GLN A 384 28.19 -8.32 26.67
N ASP A 385 26.87 -8.30 26.84
CA ASP A 385 26.21 -7.89 28.09
C ASP A 385 26.57 -6.46 28.58
N ASN A 386 26.92 -5.54 27.68
CA ASN A 386 27.24 -4.17 28.10
C ASN A 386 25.96 -3.37 28.36
N LEU A 387 25.92 -2.62 29.46
CA LEU A 387 24.81 -1.77 29.87
C LEU A 387 25.23 -0.30 29.86
N ALA A 388 24.53 0.52 29.10
CA ALA A 388 24.67 1.97 29.10
C ALA A 388 23.35 2.65 29.44
N THR A 389 23.38 3.56 30.41
CA THR A 389 22.26 4.46 30.70
C THR A 389 22.73 5.90 30.57
N VAL A 390 22.08 6.67 29.70
CA VAL A 390 22.38 8.09 29.50
C VAL A 390 21.14 8.92 29.79
N ILE A 391 21.23 9.80 30.78
CA ILE A 391 20.17 10.75 31.12
C ILE A 391 20.71 12.17 30.96
N GLN A 392 20.17 12.94 30.03
CA GLN A 392 20.53 14.34 29.81
C GLN A 392 19.33 15.27 29.99
N GLY A 393 19.58 16.45 30.55
CA GLY A 393 18.63 17.55 30.61
C GLY A 393 19.30 18.92 30.61
N GLY A 394 18.78 19.85 29.82
CA GLY A 394 19.28 21.21 29.66
C GLY A 394 19.84 21.48 28.25
N VAL A 395 20.83 22.36 28.12
CA VAL A 395 21.24 22.88 26.79
C VAL A 395 22.69 22.55 26.46
N GLY A 396 22.94 21.88 25.34
CA GLY A 396 24.29 21.66 24.82
C GLY A 396 25.10 20.64 25.61
N ASN A 397 24.46 19.63 26.22
CA ASN A 397 25.19 18.58 26.94
C ASN A 397 25.68 17.50 25.97
N GLN A 398 26.91 17.05 26.15
CA GLN A 398 27.54 16.00 25.34
C GLN A 398 27.90 14.80 26.22
N ALA A 399 27.39 13.62 25.85
CA ALA A 399 27.71 12.34 26.48
C ALA A 399 28.33 11.41 25.43
N MET A 400 29.59 11.04 25.62
CA MET A 400 30.29 10.06 24.78
C MET A 400 30.58 8.81 25.61
N LEU A 401 30.02 7.68 25.23
CA LEU A 401 30.20 6.40 25.91
C LEU A 401 30.81 5.40 24.92
N MET A 402 31.94 4.79 25.30
CA MET A 402 32.56 3.71 24.56
C MET A 402 32.81 2.54 25.51
N GLN A 403 32.10 1.43 25.33
CA GLN A 403 32.27 0.20 26.10
C GLN A 403 32.74 -0.90 25.16
N SER A 404 33.84 -1.57 25.52
CA SER A 404 34.33 -2.71 24.76
C SER A 404 34.64 -3.85 25.72
N GLY A 405 34.03 -5.02 25.55
CA GLY A 405 34.28 -6.16 26.43
C GLY A 405 33.02 -6.87 26.90
N MET A 406 33.06 -7.40 28.13
CA MET A 406 31.99 -8.20 28.71
C MET A 406 31.50 -7.58 30.01
N GLY A 407 30.21 -7.24 30.07
CA GLY A 407 29.55 -6.80 31.31
C GLY A 407 29.92 -5.39 31.77
N ASP A 408 30.34 -4.51 30.86
CA ASP A 408 30.61 -3.12 31.20
C ASP A 408 29.31 -2.41 31.57
N SER A 409 29.34 -1.57 32.60
CA SER A 409 28.20 -0.76 33.01
C SER A 409 28.59 0.70 33.16
N ALA A 410 27.92 1.56 32.39
CA ALA A 410 28.11 2.99 32.37
C ALA A 410 26.78 3.71 32.64
N MET A 411 26.79 4.64 33.57
CA MET A 411 25.69 5.58 33.79
C MET A 411 26.22 7.01 33.67
N VAL A 412 25.65 7.77 32.73
CA VAL A 412 25.91 9.20 32.58
C VAL A 412 24.64 9.96 32.90
N SER A 413 24.71 10.87 33.87
CA SER A 413 23.62 11.81 34.17
C SER A 413 24.16 13.23 34.12
N GLN A 414 23.66 14.04 33.20
CA GLN A 414 24.07 15.43 33.02
C GLN A 414 22.83 16.33 33.07
N MET A 415 22.86 17.29 33.99
CA MET A 415 21.83 18.32 34.12
C MET A 415 22.48 19.69 34.05
N GLY A 416 21.96 20.59 33.21
CA GLY A 416 22.47 21.97 33.07
C GLY A 416 22.89 22.29 31.63
N SER A 417 23.90 23.16 31.47
CA SER A 417 24.32 23.62 30.15
C SER A 417 25.81 23.39 29.89
N GLY A 418 26.14 22.90 28.71
CA GLY A 418 27.51 22.71 28.24
C GLY A 418 28.30 21.62 28.98
N ASN A 419 27.62 20.65 29.61
CA ASN A 419 28.32 19.56 30.28
C ASN A 419 28.90 18.59 29.25
N MET A 420 30.12 18.11 29.48
CA MET A 420 30.73 17.05 28.68
C MET A 420 31.11 15.89 29.59
N ALA A 421 30.69 14.68 29.22
CA ALA A 421 31.02 13.44 29.92
C ALA A 421 31.55 12.44 28.89
N THR A 422 32.70 11.86 29.20
CA THR A 422 33.28 10.78 28.40
C THR A 422 33.51 9.60 29.31
N VAL A 423 32.91 8.46 28.96
CA VAL A 423 33.13 7.18 29.62
C VAL A 423 33.78 6.24 28.62
N THR A 424 34.89 5.64 29.02
CA THR A 424 35.55 4.58 28.25
C THR A 424 35.80 3.41 29.18
N GLN A 425 35.25 2.25 28.84
CA GLN A 425 35.45 0.97 29.52
C GLN A 425 35.98 -0.05 28.51
N GLN A 426 36.95 -0.88 28.91
CA GLN A 426 37.72 -1.81 28.08
C GLN A 426 37.93 -3.16 28.77
#